data_AF-V5HN22-F1
#
_entry.id   AF-V5HN22-F1
#
_cell.length_a   1.000
_cell.length_b   1.000
_cell.length_c   1.000
_cell.angle_alpha   90.00
_cell.angle_beta   90.00
_cell.angle_gamma   90.00
#
_symmetry.space_group_name_H-M   'P 1'
#
loop_
_entity.id
_entity.type
_entity.pdbx_description
1 polymer ?
#
loop_
_entity_poly.entity_id
_entity_poly.type
_entity_poly.pdbx_seq_one_letter_code
_entity_poly.pdbx_strand_id
1 'polypeptide(L)'
;TEVDHWLDQAHHGLLHGKNKERQAVLKALNAQLGNSPYVLGSSPSLADIALWSAVLQMDLLSGAPSNVKRWMKTLNEDPKFKLPESCLVPEAI
;
A
#
# COMPACT_ATOMS: atom_id res chain seq x y z
N THR A 1 -7.06 -11.23 -13.51
CA THR A 1 -7.56 -11.70 -12.20
C THR A 1 -7.58 -10.54 -11.21
N GLU A 2 -8.16 -10.66 -10.01
CA GLU A 2 -8.20 -9.54 -9.04
C GLU A 2 -6.80 -9.08 -8.59
N VAL A 3 -5.82 -9.99 -8.54
CA VAL A 3 -4.41 -9.64 -8.27
C VAL A 3 -3.88 -8.67 -9.33
N ASP A 4 -4.06 -9.01 -10.61
CA ASP A 4 -3.56 -8.21 -11.74
C ASP A 4 -4.15 -6.78 -11.72
N HIS A 5 -5.43 -6.65 -11.34
CA HIS A 5 -6.07 -5.35 -11.18
C HIS A 5 -5.34 -4.46 -10.16
N TRP A 6 -5.01 -5.01 -8.99
CA TRP A 6 -4.31 -4.25 -7.95
C TRP A 6 -2.84 -3.97 -8.29
N LEU A 7 -2.19 -4.85 -9.04
CA LEU A 7 -0.87 -4.60 -9.60
C LEU A 7 -0.90 -3.41 -10.57
N ASP A 8 -1.91 -3.35 -11.44
CA ASP A 8 -2.11 -2.22 -12.34
C ASP A 8 -2.37 -0.92 -11.57
N GLN A 9 -3.18 -0.97 -10.50
CA GLN A 9 -3.42 0.22 -9.66
C GLN A 9 -2.16 0.68 -8.93
N ALA A 10 -1.32 -0.23 -8.44
CA ALA A 10 -0.05 0.11 -7.82
C ALA A 10 0.89 0.79 -8.82
N HIS A 11 1.06 0.20 -10.00
CA HIS A 11 1.98 0.72 -11.02
C HIS A 11 1.46 2.01 -11.68
N HIS A 12 0.30 1.94 -12.32
CA HIS A 12 -0.23 3.06 -13.10
C HIS A 12 -0.90 4.12 -12.21
N GLY A 13 -1.61 3.70 -11.16
CA GLY A 13 -2.41 4.61 -10.35
C GLY A 13 -1.64 5.28 -9.21
N LEU A 14 -0.74 4.56 -8.52
CA LEU A 14 0.07 5.11 -7.43
C LEU A 14 1.40 5.67 -7.92
N LEU A 15 2.27 4.83 -8.48
CA LEU A 15 3.63 5.22 -8.87
C LEU A 15 3.61 6.28 -9.98
N HIS A 16 2.89 5.99 -11.07
CA HIS A 16 2.85 6.85 -12.25
C HIS A 16 1.65 7.81 -12.32
N GLY A 17 0.69 7.67 -11.40
CA GLY A 17 -0.51 8.49 -11.37
C GLY A 17 -0.27 9.89 -10.78
N LYS A 18 -1.15 10.83 -11.11
CA LYS A 18 -1.21 12.17 -10.51
C LYS A 18 -1.99 12.14 -9.18
N ASN A 19 -1.97 13.23 -8.44
CA ASN A 19 -2.65 13.33 -7.13
C ASN A 19 -4.11 12.85 -7.13
N LYS A 20 -4.88 13.17 -8.19
CA LYS A 20 -6.27 12.71 -8.32
C LYS A 20 -6.37 11.18 -8.47
N GLU A 21 -5.50 10.58 -9.28
CA GLU A 21 -5.48 9.12 -9.49
C GLU A 21 -5.01 8.41 -8.22
N ARG A 22 -3.95 8.90 -7.59
CA ARG A 22 -3.45 8.40 -6.30
C ARG A 22 -4.55 8.39 -5.23
N GLN A 23 -5.28 9.51 -5.08
CA GLN A 23 -6.40 9.61 -4.13
C GLN A 23 -7.53 8.64 -4.47
N ALA A 24 -7.85 8.45 -5.75
CA ALA A 24 -8.87 7.51 -6.18
C ALA A 24 -8.48 6.07 -5.82
N VAL A 25 -7.22 5.68 -6.07
CA VAL A 25 -6.70 4.36 -5.71
C VAL A 25 -6.73 4.15 -4.20
N LEU A 26 -6.24 5.12 -3.41
CA LEU A 26 -6.26 5.01 -1.95
C LEU A 26 -7.67 4.88 -1.39
N LYS A 27 -8.67 5.53 -2.00
CA LYS A 27 -10.07 5.39 -1.63
C LYS A 27 -10.61 3.99 -1.95
N ALA A 28 -10.31 3.46 -3.14
CA ALA A 28 -10.70 2.11 -3.53
C ALA A 28 -10.04 1.06 -2.62
N LEU A 29 -8.75 1.20 -2.36
CA LEU A 29 -7.98 0.34 -1.46
C LEU A 29 -8.56 0.38 -0.03
N ASN A 30 -8.91 1.56 0.47
CA ASN A 30 -9.52 1.69 1.79
C ASN A 30 -10.87 0.96 1.90
N ALA A 31 -11.67 1.00 0.84
CA ALA A 31 -12.94 0.27 0.80
C ALA A 31 -12.70 -1.24 0.80
N GLN A 32 -11.73 -1.72 0.00
CA GLN A 32 -11.36 -3.13 -0.06
C GLN A 32 -10.89 -3.67 1.31
N LEU A 33 -9.99 -2.93 1.96
CA LEU A 33 -9.46 -3.25 3.30
C LEU A 33 -10.48 -3.05 4.44
N GLY A 34 -11.66 -2.52 4.14
CA GLY A 34 -12.78 -2.49 5.08
C GLY A 34 -13.34 -3.87 5.38
N ASN A 35 -13.22 -4.80 4.42
CA ASN A 35 -13.82 -6.13 4.50
C ASN A 35 -12.85 -7.19 5.03
N SER A 36 -11.54 -6.92 4.98
CA SER A 36 -10.50 -7.92 5.21
C SER A 36 -9.18 -7.29 5.68
N PRO A 37 -8.34 -7.99 6.47
CA PRO A 37 -7.05 -7.46 6.91
C PRO A 37 -6.03 -7.27 5.77
N TYR A 38 -6.12 -8.05 4.70
CA TYR A 38 -5.28 -7.94 3.50
C TYR A 38 -6.12 -7.70 2.26
N VAL A 39 -5.49 -7.24 1.17
CA VAL A 39 -6.19 -6.75 -0.04
C VAL A 39 -7.12 -7.80 -0.64
N LEU A 40 -6.73 -9.07 -0.64
CA LEU A 40 -7.47 -10.17 -1.27
C LEU A 40 -7.90 -11.28 -0.28
N GLY A 41 -8.02 -10.95 1.01
CA GLY A 41 -8.54 -11.90 2.00
C GLY A 41 -7.76 -11.91 3.31
N SER A 42 -7.72 -13.07 3.95
CA SER A 42 -7.19 -13.25 5.32
C SER A 42 -5.67 -13.45 5.38
N SER A 43 -4.97 -13.46 4.24
CA SER A 43 -3.52 -13.67 4.17
C SER A 43 -2.89 -12.73 3.15
N PRO A 44 -1.62 -12.31 3.37
CA PRO A 44 -0.94 -11.40 2.47
C PRO A 44 -0.72 -12.04 1.10
N SER A 45 -0.87 -11.23 0.06
CA SER A 45 -0.76 -11.62 -1.33
C SER A 45 0.24 -10.74 -2.09
N LEU A 46 0.48 -11.07 -3.36
CA LEU A 46 1.31 -10.23 -4.24
C LEU A 46 0.75 -8.81 -4.38
N ALA A 47 -0.58 -8.64 -4.32
CA ALA A 47 -1.22 -7.34 -4.35
C ALA A 47 -0.81 -6.47 -3.14
N ASP A 48 -0.72 -7.08 -1.95
CA ASP A 48 -0.30 -6.37 -0.73
C ASP A 48 1.13 -5.85 -0.86
N ILE A 49 2.06 -6.68 -1.35
CA ILE A 49 3.47 -6.32 -1.54
C ILE A 49 3.61 -5.13 -2.51
N ALA A 50 2.95 -5.20 -3.66
CA ALA A 50 3.04 -4.17 -4.68
C ALA A 50 2.45 -2.83 -4.21
N LEU A 51 1.25 -2.87 -3.60
CA LEU A 51 0.59 -1.66 -3.10
C LEU A 51 1.35 -1.06 -1.91
N TRP A 52 1.85 -1.88 -0.99
CA TRP A 52 2.62 -1.43 0.16
C TRP A 52 3.89 -0.70 -0.29
N SER A 53 4.64 -1.31 -1.20
CA SER A 53 5.84 -0.71 -1.78
C SER A 53 5.52 0.62 -2.47
N ALA A 54 4.44 0.68 -3.26
CA ALA A 54 4.03 1.90 -3.95
C ALA A 54 3.60 3.02 -3.00
N VAL A 55 2.90 2.68 -1.90
CA VAL A 55 2.52 3.66 -0.86
C VAL A 55 3.75 4.25 -0.18
N LEU A 56 4.76 3.44 0.13
CA LEU A 56 6.01 3.91 0.74
C LEU A 56 6.83 4.80 -0.21
N GLN A 57 7.03 4.36 -1.45
CA GLN A 57 7.82 5.11 -2.44
C GLN A 57 7.23 6.50 -2.75
N MET A 58 5.90 6.62 -2.66
CA MET A 58 5.19 7.86 -2.94
C MET A 58 4.87 8.69 -1.68
N ASP A 59 5.34 8.28 -0.51
CA ASP A 59 5.07 8.89 0.81
C ASP A 59 3.58 9.19 1.05
N LEU A 60 2.71 8.23 0.70
CA LEU A 60 1.26 8.44 0.73
C LEU A 60 0.62 8.13 2.08
N LEU A 61 1.39 7.61 3.04
CA LEU A 61 0.86 7.11 4.32
C LEU A 61 0.24 8.21 5.19
N SER A 62 0.84 9.40 5.22
CA SER A 62 0.37 10.52 6.03
C SER A 62 -1.07 10.93 5.67
N GLY A 63 -1.35 11.05 4.37
CA GLY A 63 -2.67 11.38 3.83
C GLY A 63 -3.62 10.20 3.62
N ALA A 64 -3.19 8.98 3.96
CA ALA A 64 -3.98 7.79 3.68
C ALA A 64 -5.24 7.66 4.58
N PRO A 65 -6.33 7.06 4.05
CA PRO A 65 -7.51 6.70 4.83
C PRO A 65 -7.24 5.69 5.97
N SER A 66 -8.20 5.54 6.89
CA SER A 66 -8.03 4.78 8.14
C SER A 66 -7.73 3.29 7.95
N ASN A 67 -8.42 2.58 7.05
CA ASN A 67 -8.16 1.16 6.82
C ASN A 67 -6.80 0.93 6.17
N VAL A 68 -6.36 1.85 5.30
CA VAL A 68 -5.01 1.79 4.70
C VAL A 68 -3.94 1.98 5.78
N LYS A 69 -4.13 2.95 6.69
CA LYS A 69 -3.23 3.16 7.83
C LYS A 69 -3.18 1.92 8.75
N ARG A 70 -4.32 1.28 9.01
CA ARG A 70 -4.39 0.02 9.79
C ARG A 70 -3.65 -1.11 9.08
N TRP A 71 -3.91 -1.31 7.79
CA TRP A 71 -3.26 -2.33 6.98
C TRP A 71 -1.74 -2.15 6.94
N MET A 72 -1.24 -0.93 6.77
CA MET A 72 0.21 -0.65 6.82
C MET A 72 0.85 -1.03 8.16
N LYS A 73 0.13 -0.86 9.28
CA LYS A 73 0.59 -1.34 10.59
C LYS A 73 0.61 -2.87 10.66
N THR A 74 -0.45 -3.51 10.19
CA THR A 74 -0.53 -4.99 10.10
C THR A 74 0.60 -5.57 9.27
N LEU A 75 0.93 -4.97 8.13
CA LEU A 75 2.06 -5.41 7.31
C LEU A 75 3.38 -5.25 8.05
N ASN A 76 3.61 -4.14 8.75
CA ASN A 76 4.86 -3.89 9.47
C ASN A 76 5.15 -4.90 10.62
N GLU A 77 4.12 -5.61 11.09
CA GLU A 77 4.27 -6.71 12.06
C GLU A 77 4.81 -7.99 11.40
N ASP A 78 4.58 -8.21 10.10
CA ASP A 78 5.11 -9.35 9.35
C ASP A 78 6.55 -9.05 8.88
N PRO A 79 7.55 -9.87 9.26
CA PRO A 79 8.94 -9.69 8.85
C PRO A 79 9.14 -9.59 7.33
N LYS A 80 8.25 -10.14 6.50
CA LYS A 80 8.33 -10.07 5.04
C LYS A 80 8.15 -8.65 4.49
N PHE A 81 7.49 -7.78 5.24
CA PHE A 81 7.24 -6.39 4.89
C PHE A 81 8.13 -5.42 5.67
N LYS A 82 9.22 -5.93 6.27
CA LYS A 82 10.26 -5.07 6.84
C LYS A 82 11.30 -4.79 5.79
N LEU A 83 11.52 -3.50 5.52
CA LEU A 83 12.66 -3.07 4.74
C LEU A 83 13.94 -3.23 5.57
N PRO A 84 15.06 -3.64 4.95
CA PRO A 84 16.37 -3.53 5.59
C PRO A 84 16.62 -2.08 6.03
N GLU A 85 17.27 -1.90 7.18
CA GLU A 85 17.59 -0.55 7.70
C GLU A 85 18.41 0.28 6.70
N SER A 86 19.21 -0.37 5.86
CA SER A 86 19.98 0.28 4.77
C SER A 86 19.12 0.89 3.67
N CYS A 87 17.84 0.51 3.57
CA CYS A 87 16.88 1.06 2.61
C CYS A 87 16.02 2.18 3.20
N LEU A 88 16.10 2.43 4.51
CA LEU A 88 15.44 3.56 5.14
C LEU A 88 16.29 4.79 4.90
N VAL A 89 15.74 5.80 4.22
CA VAL A 89 16.41 7.09 4.05
C VAL A 89 16.62 7.69 5.44
N PRO A 90 17.85 8.12 5.81
CA PRO A 90 18.07 8.78 7.09
C PRO A 90 17.15 10.00 7.19
N GLU A 91 16.43 10.14 8.30
CA GLU A 91 15.68 11.36 8.59
C GLU A 91 16.63 12.55 8.45
N ALA A 92 16.28 13.51 7.59
CA ALA A 92 17.08 14.71 7.39
C ALA A 92 17.17 15.47 8.73
N ILE A 93 18.40 15.66 9.20
CA ILE A 93 18.77 16.42 10.42
C ILE A 93 18.34 17.89 10.28
#